data_AF-E3RCP6-F1
#
_entry.id   AF-E3RCP6-F1
#
_cell.length_a   1.000
_cell.length_b   1.000
_cell.length_c   1.000
_cell.angle_alpha   90.00
_cell.angle_beta   90.00
_cell.angle_gamma   90.00
#
_symmetry.space_group_name_H-M   'P 1'
#
loop_
_entity.id
_entity.type
_entity.pdbx_description
1 polymer ?
#
loop_
_entity_poly.entity_id
_entity_poly.type
_entity_poly.pdbx_seq_one_letter_code
_entity_poly.pdbx_strand_id
1 'polypeptide(L)'
;MSVRRALAPRSVHLRIVPRPTNLSESREIFRVLQRFGEISTFKYLRYEYQNPADNVALAIYSEQASAQRALDASPIRFALEKVISPEAETNAPVIPAEDEDEHIVPTPQTPPKQGIDEILRPSKLLNRTSTTTSNAKPALTPPPMPFEPLSPRVQKKSTKWFQVTVDRSRAVHQDFIQRQPYWKQFHPMKSMAQQDLAKSVPHIGLSDVSKRPPNAHRTPNRVLRTMNEYVETRMPTLAQIVEDGDRERQFVERRGGRN
;
A
#
# COMPACT_ATOMS: atom_id res chain seq x y z
N MET A 1 2.42 -0.68 -35.79
CA MET A 1 1.44 0.42 -35.57
C MET A 1 1.32 0.69 -34.06
N SER A 2 2.12 1.61 -33.50
CA SER A 2 2.11 1.88 -32.05
C SER A 2 0.97 2.84 -31.70
N VAL A 3 -0.12 2.26 -31.22
CA VAL A 3 -1.31 2.97 -30.74
C VAL A 3 -0.99 3.63 -29.38
N ARG A 4 -0.22 4.72 -29.37
CA ARG A 4 -0.16 5.64 -28.22
C ARG A 4 -1.45 6.47 -28.19
N ARG A 5 -2.59 5.79 -28.04
CA ARG A 5 -3.92 6.40 -27.89
C ARG A 5 -3.92 7.22 -26.61
N ALA A 6 -4.40 8.46 -26.66
CA ALA A 6 -4.52 9.32 -25.48
C ALA A 6 -5.17 8.56 -24.32
N LEU A 7 -4.40 8.29 -23.26
CA LEU A 7 -4.85 7.50 -22.09
C LEU A 7 -5.51 8.35 -21.01
N ALA A 8 -5.28 9.67 -21.02
CA ALA A 8 -5.91 10.61 -20.11
C ALA A 8 -7.45 10.46 -20.03
N PRO A 9 -8.21 10.42 -21.16
CA PRO A 9 -9.67 10.29 -21.08
C PRO A 9 -10.17 8.90 -20.61
N ARG A 10 -9.28 7.89 -20.54
CA ARG A 10 -9.60 6.55 -20.04
C ARG A 10 -9.28 6.39 -18.55
N SER A 11 -8.58 7.36 -17.98
CA SER A 11 -8.10 7.32 -16.61
C SER A 11 -8.98 8.15 -15.70
N VAL A 12 -9.27 7.60 -14.53
CA VAL A 12 -10.25 8.14 -13.59
C VAL A 12 -9.67 8.09 -12.19
N HIS A 13 -9.91 9.16 -11.44
CA HIS A 13 -9.51 9.30 -10.06
C HIS A 13 -10.67 8.89 -9.17
N LEU A 14 -10.38 8.11 -8.13
CA LEU A 14 -11.40 7.55 -7.26
C LEU A 14 -11.17 8.02 -5.84
N ARG A 15 -12.22 8.58 -5.25
CA ARG A 15 -12.26 8.94 -3.82
C ARG A 15 -13.25 8.02 -3.11
N ILE A 16 -12.74 7.22 -2.19
CA ILE A 16 -13.47 6.14 -1.52
C ILE A 16 -13.70 6.52 -0.06
N VAL A 17 -14.96 6.63 0.36
CA VAL A 17 -15.34 6.94 1.75
C VAL A 17 -16.31 5.87 2.24
N PRO A 18 -16.05 5.16 3.35
CA PRO A 18 -14.87 5.24 4.22
C PRO A 18 -13.65 4.50 3.66
N ARG A 19 -12.50 4.64 4.35
CA ARG A 19 -11.24 3.97 3.97
C ARG A 19 -11.41 2.45 3.85
N PRO A 20 -10.95 1.83 2.75
CA PRO A 20 -10.81 0.39 2.69
C PRO A 20 -9.68 -0.07 3.62
N THR A 21 -10.01 -0.88 4.62
CA THR A 21 -9.04 -1.41 5.60
C THR A 21 -8.53 -2.78 5.20
N ASN A 22 -9.30 -3.55 4.43
CA ASN A 22 -8.99 -4.91 4.05
C ASN A 22 -8.86 -5.09 2.52
N LEU A 23 -8.06 -6.07 2.09
CA LEU A 23 -7.93 -6.44 0.68
C LEU A 23 -9.28 -6.85 0.09
N SER A 24 -10.10 -7.58 0.86
CA SER A 24 -11.44 -8.00 0.42
C SER A 24 -12.33 -6.81 0.07
N GLU A 25 -12.29 -5.72 0.86
CA GLU A 25 -13.04 -4.50 0.57
C GLU A 25 -12.58 -3.86 -0.74
N SER A 26 -11.25 -3.77 -0.94
CA SER A 26 -10.68 -3.23 -2.18
C SER A 26 -11.02 -4.06 -3.42
N ARG A 27 -11.10 -5.40 -3.29
CA ARG A 27 -11.51 -6.29 -4.38
C ARG A 27 -12.97 -6.10 -4.76
N GLU A 28 -13.84 -5.90 -3.78
CA GLU A 28 -15.25 -5.61 -4.08
C GLU A 28 -15.44 -4.24 -4.72
N ILE A 29 -14.71 -3.21 -4.28
CA ILE A 29 -14.68 -1.91 -4.96
C ILE A 29 -14.27 -2.11 -6.43
N PHE A 30 -13.21 -2.88 -6.68
CA PHE A 30 -12.78 -3.21 -8.04
C PHE A 30 -13.87 -3.94 -8.85
N ARG A 31 -14.56 -4.92 -8.25
CA ARG A 31 -15.69 -5.64 -8.89
C ARG A 31 -16.84 -4.71 -9.26
N VAL A 32 -17.18 -3.76 -8.39
CA VAL A 32 -18.22 -2.76 -8.67
C VAL A 32 -17.81 -1.88 -9.85
N LEU A 33 -16.57 -1.41 -9.87
CA LEU A 33 -16.03 -0.57 -10.95
C LEU A 33 -15.92 -1.34 -12.29
N GLN A 34 -15.67 -2.64 -12.24
CA GLN A 34 -15.60 -3.50 -13.41
C GLN A 34 -16.97 -3.64 -14.13
N ARG A 35 -18.09 -3.37 -13.46
CA ARG A 35 -19.43 -3.38 -14.07
C ARG A 35 -19.58 -2.34 -15.19
N PHE A 36 -18.83 -1.25 -15.11
CA PHE A 36 -18.86 -0.18 -16.11
C PHE A 36 -17.97 -0.48 -17.33
N GLY A 37 -17.05 -1.43 -17.19
CA GLY A 37 -16.20 -1.94 -18.27
C GLY A 37 -14.88 -2.52 -17.75
N GLU A 38 -14.06 -3.02 -18.66
CA GLU A 38 -12.79 -3.64 -18.30
C GLU A 38 -11.77 -2.61 -17.82
N ILE A 39 -11.14 -2.92 -16.69
CA ILE A 39 -10.12 -2.09 -16.07
C ILE A 39 -8.76 -2.68 -16.42
N SER A 40 -7.94 -1.89 -17.13
CA SER A 40 -6.58 -2.27 -17.50
C SER A 40 -5.62 -2.16 -16.31
N THR A 41 -5.81 -1.17 -15.45
CA THR A 41 -4.94 -0.98 -14.27
C THR A 41 -5.73 -0.36 -13.13
N PHE A 42 -5.56 -0.94 -11.94
CA PHE A 42 -6.13 -0.43 -10.70
C PHE A 42 -5.00 -0.31 -9.68
N LYS A 43 -4.80 0.89 -9.13
CA LYS A 43 -3.73 1.17 -8.15
C LYS A 43 -4.28 1.98 -6.99
N TYR A 44 -3.98 1.56 -5.78
CA TYR A 44 -4.30 2.31 -4.57
C TYR A 44 -3.12 3.21 -4.18
N LEU A 45 -3.37 4.48 -3.85
CA LEU A 45 -2.31 5.47 -3.64
C LEU A 45 -1.76 5.53 -2.20
N ARG A 46 -2.31 4.75 -1.26
CA ARG A 46 -1.82 4.68 0.13
C ARG A 46 -0.34 4.28 0.24
N TYR A 47 0.13 3.40 -0.64
CA TYR A 47 1.50 2.87 -0.60
C TYR A 47 2.43 3.60 -1.56
N GLU A 48 2.03 4.78 -2.04
CA GLU A 48 2.88 5.59 -2.88
C GLU A 48 3.99 6.23 -2.03
N TYR A 49 5.24 6.09 -2.48
CA TYR A 49 6.40 6.56 -1.71
C TYR A 49 6.49 8.09 -1.63
N GLN A 50 6.12 8.78 -2.71
CA GLN A 50 6.27 10.24 -2.82
C GLN A 50 5.07 11.02 -2.24
N ASN A 51 3.86 10.51 -2.42
CA ASN A 51 2.65 11.18 -1.97
C ASN A 51 1.59 10.14 -1.58
N PRO A 52 1.66 9.58 -0.36
CA PRO A 52 0.67 8.64 0.11
C PRO A 52 -0.66 9.35 0.30
N ALA A 53 -1.65 8.99 -0.50
CA ALA A 53 -3.01 9.51 -0.39
C ALA A 53 -3.92 8.40 0.16
N ASP A 54 -4.38 8.59 1.39
CA ASP A 54 -5.42 7.74 1.96
C ASP A 54 -6.76 8.01 1.29
N ASN A 55 -7.59 6.97 1.14
CA ASN A 55 -8.92 7.01 0.51
C ASN A 55 -8.92 7.24 -1.01
N VAL A 56 -7.76 7.26 -1.64
CA VAL A 56 -7.63 7.57 -3.07
C VAL A 56 -7.12 6.37 -3.85
N ALA A 57 -7.81 6.08 -4.96
CA ALA A 57 -7.41 5.06 -5.91
C ALA A 57 -7.39 5.62 -7.34
N LEU A 58 -6.70 4.89 -8.20
CA LEU A 58 -6.54 5.17 -9.59
C LEU A 58 -7.01 3.99 -10.42
N ALA A 59 -7.89 4.27 -11.38
CA ALA A 59 -8.36 3.28 -12.34
C ALA A 59 -8.13 3.76 -13.77
N ILE A 60 -7.62 2.87 -14.61
CA ILE A 60 -7.46 3.10 -16.05
C ILE A 60 -8.28 2.04 -16.77
N TYR A 61 -9.30 2.47 -17.51
CA TYR A 61 -10.17 1.58 -18.29
C TYR A 61 -9.52 1.20 -19.63
N SER A 62 -9.92 0.04 -20.18
CA SER A 62 -9.53 -0.40 -21.54
C SER A 62 -10.10 0.54 -22.62
N GLU A 63 -11.30 1.08 -22.38
CA GLU A 63 -12.02 1.95 -23.31
C GLU A 63 -12.40 3.28 -22.66
N GLN A 64 -12.52 4.32 -23.48
CA GLN A 64 -12.95 5.65 -23.03
C GLN A 64 -14.43 5.69 -22.67
N ALA A 65 -15.28 4.95 -23.40
CA ALA A 65 -16.71 4.88 -23.13
C ALA A 65 -16.99 4.32 -21.72
N SER A 66 -16.25 3.30 -21.30
CA SER A 66 -16.35 2.71 -19.96
C SER A 66 -15.99 3.70 -18.86
N ALA A 67 -14.92 4.48 -19.05
CA ALA A 67 -14.53 5.54 -18.11
C ALA A 67 -15.62 6.63 -18.02
N GLN A 68 -16.22 7.00 -19.15
CA GLN A 68 -17.31 7.98 -19.17
C GLN A 68 -18.56 7.46 -18.45
N ARG A 69 -18.96 6.20 -18.66
CA ARG A 69 -20.08 5.58 -17.92
C ARG A 69 -19.85 5.57 -16.42
N ALA A 70 -18.61 5.34 -15.98
CA ALA A 70 -18.26 5.39 -14.57
C ALA A 70 -18.31 6.82 -13.99
N LEU A 71 -17.95 7.84 -14.79
CA LEU A 71 -18.10 9.25 -14.43
C LEU A 71 -19.57 9.65 -14.33
N ASP A 72 -20.40 9.23 -15.28
CA ASP A 72 -21.83 9.53 -15.31
C ASP A 72 -22.59 8.87 -14.16
N ALA A 73 -22.09 7.72 -13.67
CA ALA A 73 -22.62 7.00 -12.51
C ALA A 73 -22.10 7.52 -11.16
N SER A 74 -21.23 8.54 -11.16
CA SER A 74 -20.67 9.13 -9.94
C SER A 74 -21.74 9.94 -9.21
N PRO A 75 -21.88 9.82 -7.87
CA PRO A 75 -21.16 8.94 -6.94
C PRO A 75 -21.79 7.54 -6.80
N ILE A 76 -20.94 6.51 -6.79
CA ILE A 76 -21.35 5.10 -6.69
C ILE A 76 -21.45 4.69 -5.22
N ARG A 77 -22.62 4.24 -4.77
CA ARG A 77 -22.86 3.80 -3.38
C ARG A 77 -23.20 2.32 -3.35
N PHE A 78 -22.57 1.57 -2.46
CA PHE A 78 -22.86 0.14 -2.26
C PHE A 78 -22.54 -0.31 -0.84
N ALA A 79 -23.12 -1.44 -0.45
CA ALA A 79 -22.87 -2.08 0.84
C ALA A 79 -22.09 -3.38 0.65
N LEU A 80 -21.13 -3.64 1.53
CA LEU A 80 -20.41 -4.91 1.60
C LEU A 80 -20.87 -5.70 2.81
N GLU A 81 -21.31 -6.94 2.57
CA GLU A 81 -21.59 -7.91 3.62
C GLU A 81 -20.33 -8.71 3.93
N LYS A 82 -19.85 -8.64 5.17
CA LYS A 82 -18.78 -9.48 5.68
C LYS A 82 -19.38 -10.58 6.55
N VAL A 83 -19.14 -11.83 6.19
CA VAL A 83 -19.42 -12.99 7.02
C VAL A 83 -18.33 -13.09 8.09
N ILE A 84 -18.66 -12.80 9.34
CA ILE A 84 -17.75 -12.97 10.48
C ILE A 84 -17.98 -14.38 11.03
N SER A 85 -16.99 -15.26 10.88
CA SER A 85 -17.01 -16.56 11.57
C SER A 85 -16.74 -16.32 13.06
N PRO A 86 -17.58 -16.82 13.98
CA PRO A 86 -17.48 -16.55 15.41
C PRO A 86 -16.29 -17.25 16.12
N GLU A 87 -15.38 -17.93 15.42
CA GLU A 87 -14.26 -18.67 16.05
C GLU A 87 -13.01 -17.82 16.33
N ALA A 88 -12.99 -16.54 15.95
CA ALA A 88 -11.81 -15.67 16.06
C ALA A 88 -11.82 -14.71 17.28
N GLU A 89 -12.75 -14.87 18.23
CA GLU A 89 -12.88 -13.94 19.38
C GLU A 89 -12.17 -14.40 20.67
N THR A 90 -11.41 -15.49 20.66
CA THR A 90 -10.57 -15.88 21.82
C THR A 90 -9.09 -15.83 21.44
N ASN A 91 -8.34 -14.93 22.08
CA ASN A 91 -6.91 -14.65 21.93
C ASN A 91 -6.49 -13.68 20.81
N ALA A 92 -6.76 -12.39 21.03
CA ALA A 92 -5.81 -11.34 20.65
C ALA A 92 -5.56 -10.45 21.88
N PRO A 93 -4.30 -10.24 22.30
CA PRO A 93 -3.98 -9.33 23.39
C PRO A 93 -4.29 -7.89 22.98
N VAL A 94 -4.93 -7.18 23.90
CA VAL A 94 -5.14 -5.73 23.86
C VAL A 94 -3.78 -5.06 23.81
N ILE A 95 -3.45 -4.43 22.68
CA ILE A 95 -2.33 -3.47 22.59
C ILE A 95 -2.98 -2.09 22.80
N PRO A 96 -2.75 -1.43 23.95
CA PRO A 96 -3.18 -0.05 24.12
C PRO A 96 -2.33 0.89 23.26
N ALA A 97 -3.00 1.90 22.72
CA ALA A 97 -2.38 3.02 22.02
C ALA A 97 -1.63 3.90 23.03
N GLU A 98 -0.39 4.27 22.74
CA GLU A 98 0.34 5.31 23.47
C GLU A 98 1.02 6.25 22.45
N ASP A 99 0.65 7.52 22.54
CA ASP A 99 1.42 8.67 22.06
C ASP A 99 2.35 9.13 23.20
N GLU A 100 3.61 9.41 22.82
CA GLU A 100 4.65 10.31 23.39
C GLU A 100 4.82 10.48 24.92
N ASP A 101 5.98 10.07 25.47
CA ASP A 101 7.03 10.94 26.06
C ASP A 101 8.11 10.15 26.86
N GLU A 102 9.19 10.85 27.20
CA GLU A 102 10.58 10.44 27.40
C GLU A 102 11.00 9.61 28.65
N HIS A 103 12.13 8.89 28.48
CA HIS A 103 13.22 8.56 29.41
C HIS A 103 12.97 7.89 30.80
N ILE A 104 13.49 6.65 30.96
CA ILE A 104 14.50 6.16 31.97
C ILE A 104 14.45 4.61 32.11
N VAL A 105 15.62 3.97 32.13
CA VAL A 105 15.93 2.51 32.34
C VAL A 105 16.43 2.32 33.81
N PRO A 106 16.52 1.15 34.51
CA PRO A 106 16.26 -0.29 34.20
C PRO A 106 15.43 -1.13 35.24
N THR A 107 15.19 -2.41 34.86
CA THR A 107 14.86 -3.72 35.53
C THR A 107 15.16 -3.93 37.05
N PRO A 108 14.76 -5.05 37.75
CA PRO A 108 14.26 -6.37 37.29
C PRO A 108 13.08 -7.01 38.09
N GLN A 109 12.43 -8.08 37.56
CA GLN A 109 12.03 -9.27 38.36
C GLN A 109 11.46 -10.43 37.50
N THR A 110 12.02 -11.62 37.74
CA THR A 110 11.68 -12.93 37.15
C THR A 110 10.51 -13.61 37.87
N PRO A 111 9.73 -14.49 37.21
CA PRO A 111 8.64 -15.24 37.84
C PRO A 111 9.16 -16.44 38.69
N PRO A 112 8.59 -16.70 39.88
CA PRO A 112 8.99 -17.82 40.72
C PRO A 112 8.37 -19.16 40.28
N LYS A 113 9.19 -20.20 40.45
CA LYS A 113 8.96 -21.62 40.15
C LYS A 113 7.84 -22.20 41.03
N GLN A 114 6.83 -22.81 40.43
CA GLN A 114 5.81 -23.61 41.13
C GLN A 114 6.38 -24.99 41.49
N GLY A 115 6.36 -25.31 42.79
CA GLY A 115 6.89 -26.53 43.38
C GLY A 115 5.88 -27.67 43.44
N ILE A 116 6.43 -28.88 43.58
CA ILE A 116 5.80 -30.20 43.45
C ILE A 116 4.80 -30.51 44.59
N ASP A 117 4.70 -29.64 45.59
CA ASP A 117 3.85 -29.80 46.78
C ASP A 117 2.34 -29.71 46.49
N GLU A 118 1.94 -29.20 45.31
CA GLU A 118 0.54 -29.16 44.90
C GLU A 118 0.03 -30.53 44.40
N ILE A 119 0.94 -31.42 43.98
CA ILE A 119 0.63 -32.77 43.47
C ILE A 119 0.45 -33.78 44.62
N LEU A 120 1.04 -33.52 45.79
CA LEU A 120 0.97 -34.41 46.96
C LEU A 120 -0.20 -34.11 47.91
N ARG A 121 -1.04 -33.11 47.60
CA ARG A 121 -2.20 -32.80 48.44
C ARG A 121 -3.35 -33.77 48.17
N PRO A 122 -3.78 -34.58 49.16
CA PRO A 122 -4.93 -35.47 48.98
C PRO A 122 -6.21 -34.64 48.78
N SER A 123 -6.87 -34.89 47.65
CA SER A 123 -8.11 -34.24 47.22
C SER A 123 -9.25 -34.49 48.22
N LYS A 124 -9.75 -33.41 48.84
CA LYS A 124 -10.95 -33.45 49.69
C LYS A 124 -12.21 -33.50 48.82
N LEU A 125 -12.59 -34.70 48.40
CA LEU A 125 -13.97 -35.03 48.06
C LEU A 125 -14.76 -35.14 49.37
N LEU A 126 -15.85 -34.39 49.51
CA LEU A 126 -17.12 -34.79 50.16
C LEU A 126 -18.11 -33.60 50.25
N ASN A 127 -19.29 -33.85 49.69
CA ASN A 127 -20.63 -33.50 50.17
C ASN A 127 -20.98 -32.03 50.48
N ARG A 128 -21.81 -31.44 49.61
CA ARG A 128 -22.76 -30.41 50.04
C ARG A 128 -24.10 -30.54 49.32
N THR A 129 -25.05 -31.15 50.00
CA THR A 129 -26.49 -30.94 49.80
C THR A 129 -26.91 -29.72 50.62
N SER A 130 -27.60 -28.76 50.01
CA SER A 130 -28.72 -28.00 50.60
C SER A 130 -29.23 -26.93 49.62
N THR A 131 -30.53 -26.76 49.68
CA THR A 131 -31.48 -26.06 48.81
C THR A 131 -31.54 -24.55 49.03
N THR A 132 -31.88 -23.80 47.97
CA THR A 132 -33.04 -22.85 47.85
C THR A 132 -32.70 -21.50 47.16
N THR A 133 -33.64 -21.08 46.30
CA THR A 133 -33.95 -19.73 45.75
C THR A 133 -33.11 -19.10 44.63
N SER A 134 -33.63 -19.31 43.40
CA SER A 134 -33.94 -18.31 42.36
C SER A 134 -32.95 -17.17 42.10
N ASN A 135 -32.11 -17.35 41.08
CA ASN A 135 -32.03 -16.38 39.99
C ASN A 135 -31.57 -17.10 38.70
N ALA A 136 -32.25 -16.85 37.60
CA ALA A 136 -32.21 -17.67 36.39
C ALA A 136 -30.81 -17.73 35.78
N LYS A 137 -30.24 -18.94 35.75
CA LYS A 137 -29.01 -19.31 35.04
C LYS A 137 -29.40 -19.72 33.61
N PRO A 138 -28.67 -19.29 32.56
CA PRO A 138 -28.93 -19.76 31.21
C PRO A 138 -28.70 -21.27 31.16
N ALA A 139 -29.65 -21.99 30.53
CA ALA A 139 -29.65 -23.44 30.45
C ALA A 139 -28.32 -23.95 29.89
N LEU A 140 -27.70 -24.88 30.62
CA LEU A 140 -26.58 -25.69 30.13
C LEU A 140 -27.10 -26.54 28.98
N THR A 141 -26.66 -26.23 27.77
CA THR A 141 -26.85 -27.09 26.60
C THR A 141 -26.30 -28.50 26.91
N PRO A 142 -27.05 -29.57 26.60
CA PRO A 142 -26.56 -30.94 26.74
C PRO A 142 -25.30 -31.15 25.89
N PRO A 143 -24.39 -32.08 26.27
CA PRO A 143 -23.23 -32.41 25.45
C PRO A 143 -23.71 -32.85 24.06
N PRO A 144 -23.16 -32.28 22.97
CA PRO A 144 -23.65 -32.57 21.63
C PRO A 144 -23.46 -34.05 21.31
N MET A 145 -24.52 -34.67 20.78
CA MET A 145 -24.44 -36.06 20.31
C MET A 145 -23.52 -36.14 19.08
N PRO A 146 -22.76 -37.23 18.89
CA PRO A 146 -21.73 -37.34 17.85
C PRO A 146 -22.26 -37.28 16.39
N PHE A 147 -23.57 -37.26 16.18
CA PHE A 147 -24.20 -37.30 14.86
C PHE A 147 -25.27 -36.21 14.65
N GLU A 148 -25.31 -35.19 15.50
CA GLU A 148 -26.24 -34.08 15.31
C GLU A 148 -25.74 -33.20 14.14
N PRO A 149 -26.52 -33.00 13.06
CA PRO A 149 -26.10 -32.17 11.95
C PRO A 149 -25.88 -30.77 12.49
N LEU A 150 -24.65 -30.27 12.35
CA LEU A 150 -24.23 -28.94 12.79
C LEU A 150 -25.30 -27.92 12.39
N SER A 151 -26.08 -27.46 13.37
CA SER A 151 -27.01 -26.35 13.20
C SER A 151 -26.27 -25.22 12.47
N PRO A 152 -26.84 -24.59 11.44
CA PRO A 152 -26.15 -23.57 10.67
C PRO A 152 -25.78 -22.45 11.64
N ARG A 153 -24.50 -22.43 12.06
CA ARG A 153 -23.96 -21.36 12.91
C ARG A 153 -24.39 -20.05 12.28
N VAL A 154 -25.18 -19.27 13.01
CA VAL A 154 -25.66 -17.96 12.55
C VAL A 154 -24.43 -17.07 12.42
N GLN A 155 -23.86 -17.06 11.22
CA GLN A 155 -22.69 -16.26 10.93
C GLN A 155 -23.12 -14.80 11.04
N LYS A 156 -22.52 -14.06 11.97
CA LYS A 156 -22.81 -12.64 12.14
C LYS A 156 -22.36 -11.93 10.87
N LYS A 157 -23.30 -11.38 10.10
CA LYS A 157 -23.01 -10.58 8.92
C LYS A 157 -22.87 -9.12 9.36
N SER A 158 -21.71 -8.51 9.14
CA SER A 158 -21.59 -7.05 9.28
C SER A 158 -21.69 -6.40 7.91
N THR A 159 -22.51 -5.35 7.82
CA THR A 159 -22.71 -4.60 6.58
C THR A 159 -22.02 -3.25 6.69
N LYS A 160 -21.13 -2.93 5.74
CA LYS A 160 -20.41 -1.65 5.68
C LYS A 160 -20.71 -0.94 4.37
N TRP A 161 -21.15 0.31 4.46
CA TRP A 161 -21.46 1.14 3.30
C TRP A 161 -20.23 1.85 2.78
N PHE A 162 -20.10 1.92 1.46
CA PHE A 162 -19.07 2.64 0.74
C PHE A 162 -19.68 3.60 -0.27
N GLN A 163 -19.05 4.75 -0.40
CA GLN A 163 -19.30 5.73 -1.43
C GLN A 163 -17.99 5.96 -2.19
N VAL A 164 -18.05 5.75 -3.51
CA VAL A 164 -16.94 5.95 -4.42
C VAL A 164 -17.31 7.10 -5.35
N THR A 165 -16.61 8.22 -5.19
CA THR A 165 -16.72 9.37 -6.09
C THR A 165 -15.70 9.20 -7.19
N VAL A 166 -16.15 9.29 -8.43
CA VAL A 166 -15.33 9.13 -9.63
C VAL A 166 -15.13 10.51 -10.25
N ASP A 167 -13.87 10.93 -10.37
CA ASP A 167 -13.46 12.23 -10.90
C ASP A 167 -12.61 12.06 -12.15
N ARG A 168 -12.82 12.94 -13.14
CA ARG A 168 -12.07 12.90 -14.39
C ARG A 168 -10.60 13.25 -14.14
N SER A 169 -9.69 12.36 -14.53
CA SER A 169 -8.28 12.69 -14.45
C SER A 169 -7.84 13.65 -15.55
N ARG A 170 -6.99 14.60 -15.16
CA ARG A 170 -6.26 15.48 -16.09
C ARG A 170 -4.85 14.96 -16.40
N ALA A 171 -4.34 13.99 -15.63
CA ALA A 171 -2.98 13.49 -15.73
C ALA A 171 -2.91 12.16 -16.51
N VAL A 172 -1.82 11.95 -17.24
CA VAL A 172 -1.56 10.66 -17.90
C VAL A 172 -1.04 9.67 -16.86
N HIS A 173 -1.96 8.95 -16.22
CA HIS A 173 -1.62 8.02 -15.13
C HIS A 173 -0.81 6.81 -15.57
N GLN A 174 -0.91 6.42 -16.85
CA GLN A 174 -0.09 5.34 -17.39
C GLN A 174 1.41 5.64 -17.27
N ASP A 175 1.83 6.86 -17.61
CA ASP A 175 3.23 7.27 -17.53
C ASP A 175 3.70 7.31 -16.07
N PHE A 176 2.85 7.80 -15.17
CA PHE A 176 3.12 7.78 -13.74
C PHE A 176 3.35 6.36 -13.22
N ILE A 177 2.49 5.43 -13.61
CA ILE A 177 2.58 4.02 -13.25
C ILE A 177 3.84 3.38 -13.85
N GLN A 178 4.17 3.69 -15.11
CA GLN A 178 5.36 3.17 -15.79
C GLN A 178 6.69 3.66 -15.23
N ARG A 179 6.69 4.84 -14.59
CA ARG A 179 7.86 5.42 -13.93
C ARG A 179 8.10 4.85 -12.54
N GLN A 180 7.18 4.04 -12.02
CA GLN A 180 7.32 3.45 -10.69
C GLN A 180 8.53 2.50 -10.66
N PRO A 181 9.33 2.51 -9.57
CA PRO A 181 10.54 1.70 -9.46
C PRO A 181 10.30 0.20 -9.71
N TYR A 182 9.09 -0.28 -9.40
CA TYR A 182 8.71 -1.69 -9.45
C TYR A 182 7.81 -2.06 -10.64
N TRP A 183 7.64 -1.17 -11.64
CA TRP A 183 6.73 -1.44 -12.77
C TRP A 183 7.34 -2.32 -13.87
N LYS A 184 8.65 -2.24 -14.10
CA LYS A 184 9.38 -3.08 -15.07
C LYS A 184 10.07 -4.24 -14.38
N GLN A 185 10.86 -5.02 -15.13
CA GLN A 185 11.73 -6.08 -14.59
C GLN A 185 12.38 -5.60 -13.29
N PHE A 186 12.00 -6.24 -12.19
CA PHE A 186 12.47 -5.91 -10.85
C PHE A 186 13.96 -6.19 -10.80
N HIS A 187 14.75 -5.12 -10.76
CA HIS A 187 16.16 -5.21 -10.43
C HIS A 187 16.28 -4.68 -9.01
N PRO A 188 16.52 -5.54 -8.00
CA PRO A 188 16.75 -5.07 -6.64
C PRO A 188 17.87 -4.04 -6.70
N MET A 189 17.55 -2.81 -6.29
CA MET A 189 18.48 -1.70 -6.37
C MET A 189 19.64 -1.99 -5.42
N LYS A 190 20.76 -2.49 -5.96
CA LYS A 190 21.98 -2.70 -5.18
C LYS A 190 22.43 -1.35 -4.63
N SER A 191 22.19 -1.09 -3.36
CA SER A 191 22.72 0.11 -2.70
C SER A 191 24.25 0.06 -2.75
N MET A 192 24.95 1.20 -2.71
CA MET A 192 26.43 1.19 -2.66
C MET A 192 26.92 0.34 -1.48
N ALA A 193 26.26 0.44 -0.32
CA ALA A 193 26.52 -0.39 0.84
C ALA A 193 26.24 -1.87 0.59
N GLN A 194 25.20 -2.22 -0.19
CA GLN A 194 24.91 -3.60 -0.58
C GLN A 194 25.92 -4.14 -1.59
N GLN A 195 26.46 -3.31 -2.48
CA GLN A 195 27.56 -3.70 -3.38
C GLN A 195 28.87 -3.90 -2.61
N ASP A 196 29.10 -3.13 -1.55
CA ASP A 196 30.27 -3.22 -0.69
C ASP A 196 30.19 -4.44 0.25
N LEU A 197 29.02 -4.64 0.90
CA LEU A 197 28.73 -5.83 1.69
C LEU A 197 28.70 -7.09 0.82
N ALA A 198 28.28 -7.03 -0.44
CA ALA A 198 28.35 -8.19 -1.34
C ALA A 198 29.79 -8.64 -1.65
N LYS A 199 30.80 -7.77 -1.46
CA LYS A 199 32.22 -8.15 -1.54
C LYS A 199 32.74 -8.74 -0.23
N SER A 200 32.20 -8.29 0.90
CA SER A 200 32.66 -8.68 2.24
C SER A 200 31.90 -9.87 2.85
N VAL A 201 30.66 -10.12 2.44
CA VAL A 201 29.78 -11.13 3.03
C VAL A 201 29.79 -12.39 2.16
N PRO A 202 30.15 -13.57 2.72
CA PRO A 202 30.38 -14.79 1.94
C PRO A 202 29.15 -15.37 1.22
N HIS A 203 27.93 -14.97 1.60
CA HIS A 203 26.70 -15.63 1.13
C HIS A 203 25.63 -14.63 0.67
N ILE A 204 25.05 -14.94 -0.49
CA ILE A 204 23.92 -14.22 -1.09
C ILE A 204 22.69 -14.32 -0.17
N GLY A 205 22.17 -13.17 0.29
CA GLY A 205 20.93 -13.09 1.08
C GLY A 205 21.05 -12.44 2.46
N LEU A 206 22.27 -12.20 2.98
CA LEU A 206 22.49 -11.58 4.31
C LEU A 206 22.64 -10.03 4.29
N SER A 207 22.45 -9.39 3.13
CA SER A 207 22.67 -7.94 2.97
C SER A 207 21.36 -7.14 2.92
N ASP A 208 20.54 -7.26 3.95
CA ASP A 208 19.34 -6.43 4.09
C ASP A 208 19.67 -5.08 4.74
N VAL A 209 20.00 -4.10 3.90
CA VAL A 209 19.91 -2.68 4.26
C VAL A 209 18.86 -2.03 3.36
N SER A 210 17.59 -2.36 3.61
CA SER A 210 16.48 -1.58 3.07
C SER A 210 16.14 -0.47 4.08
N LYS A 211 16.65 0.73 3.81
CA LYS A 211 16.05 2.05 4.17
C LYS A 211 17.04 3.16 3.80
N ARG A 212 16.72 3.94 2.77
CA ARG A 212 17.21 5.32 2.68
C ARG A 212 16.11 6.26 3.17
N PRO A 213 16.45 7.34 3.90
CA PRO A 213 15.47 8.32 4.36
C PRO A 213 14.84 9.08 3.17
N PRO A 214 13.63 9.64 3.35
CA PRO A 214 12.77 10.15 2.28
C PRO A 214 13.35 11.31 1.44
N ASN A 215 14.45 11.94 1.86
CA ASN A 215 15.02 13.13 1.21
C ASN A 215 16.38 12.89 0.52
N ALA A 216 16.86 11.66 0.41
CA ALA A 216 18.18 11.39 -0.19
C ALA A 216 18.11 11.35 -1.73
N HIS A 217 18.69 12.36 -2.40
CA HIS A 217 18.78 12.39 -3.87
C HIS A 217 19.60 11.21 -4.45
N ARG A 218 19.20 10.78 -5.64
CA ARG A 218 19.68 9.57 -6.33
C ARG A 218 21.12 9.67 -6.85
N THR A 219 21.66 10.87 -7.04
CA THR A 219 23.00 11.12 -7.61
C THR A 219 23.99 11.51 -6.51
N PRO A 220 25.17 10.87 -6.44
CA PRO A 220 26.19 11.26 -5.46
C PRO A 220 26.66 12.70 -5.72
N ASN A 221 26.90 13.47 -4.66
CA ASN A 221 27.25 14.90 -4.73
C ASN A 221 28.45 15.20 -5.63
N ARG A 222 29.39 14.25 -5.75
CA ARG A 222 30.52 14.34 -6.68
C ARG A 222 30.06 14.45 -8.13
N VAL A 223 29.08 13.65 -8.54
CA VAL A 223 28.52 13.67 -9.90
C VAL A 223 27.72 14.95 -10.14
N LEU A 224 26.97 15.44 -9.14
CA LEU A 224 26.28 16.72 -9.24
C LEU A 224 27.27 17.89 -9.43
N ARG A 225 28.40 17.88 -8.70
CA ARG A 225 29.47 18.87 -8.90
C ARG A 225 30.09 18.77 -10.30
N THR A 226 30.40 17.58 -10.78
CA THR A 226 30.95 17.38 -12.13
C THR A 226 29.97 17.78 -13.23
N MET A 227 28.67 17.52 -13.06
CA MET A 227 27.65 17.96 -14.01
C MET A 227 27.49 19.48 -13.99
N ASN A 228 27.53 20.11 -12.81
CA ASN A 228 27.44 21.57 -12.71
C ASN A 228 28.67 22.26 -13.35
N GLU A 229 29.87 21.74 -13.07
CA GLU A 229 31.11 22.21 -13.69
C GLU A 229 31.07 22.06 -15.22
N TYR A 230 30.51 20.97 -15.74
CA TYR A 230 30.34 20.78 -17.19
C TYR A 230 29.36 21.80 -17.80
N VAL A 231 28.25 22.09 -17.12
CA VAL A 231 27.27 23.08 -17.58
C VAL A 231 27.86 24.49 -17.57
N GLU A 232 28.62 24.84 -16.54
CA GLU A 232 29.23 26.16 -16.41
C GLU A 232 30.39 26.38 -17.39
N THR A 233 31.18 25.34 -17.69
CA THR A 233 32.43 25.49 -18.45
C THR A 233 32.36 25.02 -19.91
N ARG A 234 31.53 24.01 -20.22
CA ARG A 234 31.56 23.33 -21.52
C ARG A 234 30.27 23.42 -22.32
N MET A 235 29.15 23.80 -21.71
CA MET A 235 27.93 24.05 -22.48
C MET A 235 27.97 25.46 -23.05
N PRO A 236 27.87 25.61 -24.39
CA PRO A 236 27.76 26.93 -24.98
C PRO A 236 26.47 27.58 -24.49
N THR A 237 26.60 28.81 -24.01
CA THR A 237 25.43 29.57 -23.55
C THR A 237 24.53 29.87 -24.74
N LEU A 238 23.22 30.05 -24.50
CA LEU A 238 22.28 30.42 -25.56
C LEU A 238 22.72 31.69 -26.31
N ALA A 239 23.39 32.62 -25.61
CA ALA A 239 23.98 33.81 -26.22
C ALA A 239 25.11 33.45 -27.22
N GLN A 240 26.02 32.55 -26.84
CA GLN A 240 27.09 32.08 -27.74
C GLN A 240 26.55 31.35 -28.96
N ILE A 241 25.52 30.51 -28.80
CA ILE A 241 24.91 29.78 -29.92
C ILE A 241 24.29 30.77 -30.94
N VAL A 242 23.70 31.87 -30.46
CA VAL A 242 23.13 32.92 -31.33
C VAL A 242 24.23 33.70 -32.05
N GLU A 243 25.28 34.11 -31.35
CA GLU A 243 26.41 34.85 -31.95
C GLU A 243 27.16 34.02 -33.00
N ASP A 244 27.38 32.73 -32.74
CA ASP A 244 28.04 31.85 -33.71
C ASP A 244 27.14 31.57 -34.92
N GLY A 245 25.82 31.48 -34.72
CA GLY A 245 24.85 31.39 -35.81
C GLY A 245 24.85 32.61 -36.74
N ASP A 246 25.01 33.81 -36.19
CA ASP A 246 25.09 35.05 -36.98
C ASP A 246 26.43 35.16 -37.74
N ARG A 247 27.54 34.69 -37.15
CA ARG A 247 28.84 34.59 -37.83
C ARG A 247 28.81 33.60 -38.98
N GLU A 248 28.16 32.45 -38.79
CA GLU A 248 28.02 31.43 -39.81
C GLU A 248 27.19 31.95 -41.01
N ARG A 249 26.09 32.66 -40.73
CA ARG A 249 25.29 33.35 -41.78
C ARG A 249 26.11 34.36 -42.58
N GLN A 250 26.87 35.21 -41.91
CA GLN A 250 27.74 36.19 -42.58
C GLN A 250 28.84 35.52 -43.43
N PHE A 251 29.35 34.36 -43.01
CA PHE A 251 30.35 33.62 -43.79
C PHE A 251 29.73 33.02 -45.07
N VAL A 252 28.52 32.45 -44.97
CA VAL A 252 27.79 31.94 -46.14
C VAL A 252 27.48 33.06 -47.14
N GLU A 253 27.05 34.23 -46.66
CA GLU A 253 26.72 35.38 -47.51
C GLU A 253 27.94 35.90 -48.28
N ARG A 254 29.11 36.02 -47.63
CA ARG A 254 30.36 36.41 -48.30
C ARG A 254 30.83 35.40 -49.34
N ARG A 255 30.53 34.11 -49.15
CA ARG A 255 30.91 33.05 -50.09
C ARG A 255 29.91 32.92 -51.25
N GLY A 256 28.65 33.27 -51.04
CA GLY A 256 27.59 33.29 -52.06
C GLY A 256 27.60 34.52 -52.98
N GLY A 257 28.23 35.63 -52.57
CA GLY A 257 28.34 36.87 -53.35
C GLY A 257 29.48 36.93 -54.38
N ARG A 258 30.21 35.84 -54.61
CA ARG A 258 31.19 35.70 -55.70
C ARG A 258 30.73 34.62 -56.69
N ASN A 259 29.74 34.96 -57.51
CA ASN A 259 29.44 34.33 -58.79
C ASN A 259 28.82 35.39 -59.71
#